data_AF-A0A1Y2CQZ2-F1
#
_entry.id   AF-A0A1Y2CQZ2-F1
#
_cell.length_a   1.000
_cell.length_b   1.000
_cell.length_c   1.000
_cell.angle_alpha   90.00
_cell.angle_beta   90.00
_cell.angle_gamma   90.00
#
_symmetry.space_group_name_H-M   'P 1'
#
loop_
_entity.id
_entity.type
_entity.pdbx_description
1 polymer ?
#
loop_
_entity_poly.entity_id
_entity_poly.type
_entity_poly.pdbx_seq_one_letter_code
_entity_poly.pdbx_strand_id
1 'polypeptide(L)'
;MDIYMTKDGQCVVFHDSDLGRLCGLPGKKISDFEYNELPRLVVPDALKDLEQELNADADARRIPLFEEVLKEFGSFPMQVDVKEGNEEIIIKVGNLIKQYKREHLTVWGSFLSYQNNLCVKHFGTEIPLLFSFARGLQSWFLSLFGLTHWMEYRESALIAPDLWWLLRPSWFAALNKAGISVIIW
;
A
#
# COMPACT_ATOMS: atom_id res chain seq x y z
N MET A 1 -2.25 1.27 3.09
CA MET A 1 -1.75 0.18 3.95
C MET A 1 -0.61 -0.47 3.24
N ASP A 2 0.48 -0.68 3.95
CA ASP A 2 1.72 -1.16 3.37
C ASP A 2 1.89 -2.63 3.73
N ILE A 3 2.07 -3.47 2.72
CA ILE A 3 2.06 -4.92 2.86
C ILE A 3 3.44 -5.49 2.59
N TYR A 4 3.88 -6.32 3.54
CA TYR A 4 5.10 -7.12 3.48
C TYR A 4 4.76 -8.59 3.64
N MET A 5 5.72 -9.48 3.36
CA MET A 5 5.57 -10.92 3.55
C MET A 5 6.69 -11.45 4.42
N THR A 6 6.33 -12.26 5.41
CA THR A 6 7.26 -12.97 6.30
C THR A 6 7.97 -14.11 5.57
N LYS A 7 8.98 -14.69 6.21
CA LYS A 7 9.75 -15.81 5.68
C LYS A 7 8.90 -17.05 5.40
N ASP A 8 7.90 -17.32 6.24
CA ASP A 8 6.90 -18.38 6.08
C ASP A 8 5.72 -17.97 5.19
N GLY A 9 5.79 -16.81 4.55
CA GLY A 9 4.87 -16.42 3.49
C GLY A 9 3.55 -15.82 3.99
N GLN A 10 3.48 -15.35 5.23
CA GLN A 10 2.32 -14.64 5.77
C GLN A 10 2.37 -13.16 5.33
N CYS A 11 1.25 -12.63 4.84
CA CYS A 11 1.15 -11.22 4.46
C CYS A 11 0.80 -10.38 5.70
N VAL A 12 1.62 -9.39 6.02
CA VAL A 12 1.49 -8.54 7.20
C VAL A 12 1.38 -7.07 6.84
N VAL A 13 0.75 -6.28 7.71
CA VAL A 13 0.66 -4.83 7.53
C VAL A 13 1.78 -4.14 8.32
N PHE A 14 2.71 -3.50 7.62
CA PHE A 14 3.86 -2.84 8.22
C PHE A 14 4.37 -1.73 7.28
N HIS A 15 4.81 -0.59 7.82
CA HIS A 15 5.15 0.59 7.00
C HIS A 15 6.61 0.65 6.56
N ASP A 16 7.54 0.38 7.48
CA ASP A 16 8.97 0.63 7.24
C ASP A 16 9.64 -0.52 6.50
N SER A 17 10.70 -0.21 5.76
CA SER A 17 11.54 -1.23 5.11
C SER A 17 12.33 -2.10 6.08
N ASP A 18 12.44 -1.69 7.34
CA ASP A 18 13.11 -2.43 8.41
C ASP A 18 12.41 -2.24 9.76
N LEU A 19 12.74 -3.12 10.70
CA LEU A 19 12.14 -3.22 12.04
C LEU A 19 12.74 -2.24 13.05
N GLY A 20 13.59 -1.30 12.62
CA GLY A 20 14.33 -0.38 13.49
C GLY A 20 13.44 0.58 14.25
N ARG A 21 12.67 1.40 13.55
CA ARG A 21 11.88 2.46 14.18
C ARG A 21 10.68 1.91 14.94
N LEU A 22 9.94 0.96 14.35
CA LEU A 22 8.69 0.46 14.91
C LEU A 22 8.88 -0.70 15.89
N CYS A 23 9.99 -1.45 15.82
CA CYS A 23 10.22 -2.62 16.67
C CYS A 23 11.57 -2.62 17.40
N GLY A 24 12.41 -1.61 17.21
CA GLY A 24 13.72 -1.51 17.87
C GLY A 24 14.82 -2.43 17.32
N LEU A 25 14.64 -3.01 16.13
CA LEU A 25 15.60 -3.93 15.50
C LEU A 25 16.14 -3.38 14.16
N PRO A 26 17.09 -2.42 14.19
CA PRO A 26 17.55 -1.74 12.98
C PRO A 26 18.22 -2.70 11.99
N GLY A 27 17.89 -2.52 10.70
CA GLY A 27 18.45 -3.32 9.61
C GLY A 27 17.91 -4.74 9.48
N LYS A 28 16.96 -5.15 10.33
CA LYS A 28 16.23 -6.41 10.22
C LYS A 28 14.94 -6.21 9.45
N LYS A 29 14.59 -7.12 8.54
CA LYS A 29 13.40 -7.03 7.70
C LYS A 29 12.30 -7.98 8.14
N ILE A 30 11.07 -7.70 7.72
CA ILE A 30 9.93 -8.62 7.90
C ILE A 30 10.23 -9.99 7.28
N SER A 31 10.88 -10.02 6.11
CA SER A 31 11.22 -11.26 5.39
C SER A 31 12.27 -12.14 6.07
N ASP A 32 12.91 -11.66 7.15
CA ASP A 32 13.94 -12.41 7.88
C ASP A 32 13.34 -13.39 8.90
N PHE A 33 12.06 -13.23 9.26
CA PHE A 33 11.39 -13.92 10.37
C PHE A 33 10.18 -14.71 9.89
N GLU A 34 9.89 -15.83 10.55
CA GLU A 34 8.54 -16.42 10.52
C GLU A 34 7.56 -15.52 11.27
N TYR A 35 6.26 -15.64 10.97
CA TYR A 35 5.26 -14.75 11.56
C TYR A 35 5.22 -14.78 13.09
N ASN A 36 5.36 -15.97 13.69
CA ASN A 36 5.41 -16.16 15.14
C ASN A 36 6.71 -15.65 15.79
N GLU A 37 7.75 -15.35 14.99
CA GLU A 37 9.03 -14.81 15.44
C GLU A 37 9.09 -13.28 15.33
N LEU A 38 8.09 -12.64 14.72
CA LEU A 38 8.08 -11.18 14.55
C LEU A 38 8.10 -10.46 15.91
N PRO A 39 8.91 -9.39 16.04
CA PRO A 39 8.92 -8.60 17.26
C PRO A 39 7.61 -7.82 17.43
N ARG A 40 7.31 -7.45 18.68
CA ARG A 40 6.23 -6.52 18.98
C ARG A 40 6.62 -5.08 18.66
N LEU A 41 5.61 -4.27 18.35
CA LEU A 41 5.77 -2.83 18.19
C LEU A 41 6.22 -2.20 19.52
N VAL A 42 7.14 -1.23 19.43
CA VAL A 42 7.53 -0.40 20.57
C VAL A 42 6.42 0.60 20.88
N VAL A 43 6.24 0.93 22.16
CA VAL A 43 5.33 2.00 22.56
C VAL A 43 6.05 3.33 22.35
N PRO A 44 5.59 4.21 21.45
CA PRO A 44 6.21 5.51 21.27
C PRO A 44 5.98 6.39 22.51
N ASP A 45 6.87 7.34 22.76
CA ASP A 45 6.75 8.23 23.94
C ASP A 45 5.40 8.99 23.98
N ALA A 46 4.80 9.26 22.82
CA ALA A 46 3.48 9.88 22.71
C ALA A 46 2.33 9.02 23.27
N LEU A 47 2.53 7.71 23.45
CA LEU A 47 1.54 6.75 23.97
C LEU A 47 1.99 6.10 25.28
N LYS A 48 3.00 6.67 25.95
CA LYS A 48 3.61 6.08 27.15
C LYS A 48 2.64 5.94 28.32
N ASP A 49 1.68 6.85 28.44
CA ASP A 49 0.63 6.79 29.45
C ASP A 49 -0.28 5.55 29.29
N LEU A 50 -0.35 4.98 28.08
CA LEU A 50 -1.12 3.76 27.77
C LEU A 50 -0.27 2.49 27.85
N GLU A 51 1.02 2.58 28.19
CA GLU A 51 1.95 1.45 28.09
C GLU A 51 1.50 0.24 28.93
N GLN A 52 0.95 0.45 30.13
CA GLN A 52 0.44 -0.64 30.95
C GLN A 52 -0.75 -1.36 30.29
N GLU A 53 -1.69 -0.62 29.71
CA GLU A 53 -2.85 -1.18 29.02
C GLU A 53 -2.44 -1.96 27.76
N LEU A 54 -1.54 -1.38 26.96
CA LEU A 54 -0.96 -2.01 25.77
C LEU A 54 -0.10 -3.24 26.08
N ASN A 55 0.42 -3.35 27.31
CA ASN A 55 1.17 -4.51 27.77
C ASN A 55 0.26 -5.60 28.34
N ALA A 56 -0.92 -5.25 28.84
CA ALA A 56 -1.90 -6.19 29.34
C ALA A 56 -2.59 -6.96 28.20
N ASP A 57 -2.73 -6.33 27.03
CA ASP A 57 -3.22 -6.98 25.81
C ASP A 57 -2.05 -7.53 24.98
N ALA A 58 -2.01 -8.85 24.80
CA ALA A 58 -0.97 -9.51 24.01
C ALA A 58 -1.04 -9.16 22.52
N ASP A 59 -2.22 -8.74 22.03
CA ASP A 59 -2.49 -8.46 20.62
C ASP A 59 -2.25 -7.00 20.24
N ALA A 60 -2.37 -6.08 21.20
CA ALA A 60 -2.31 -4.63 20.97
C ALA A 60 -1.02 -4.14 20.27
N ARG A 61 0.08 -4.89 20.40
CA ARG A 61 1.39 -4.54 19.81
C ARG A 61 1.89 -5.57 18.80
N ARG A 62 1.06 -6.54 18.42
CA ARG A 62 1.39 -7.51 17.37
C ARG A 62 1.30 -6.83 16.01
N ILE A 63 2.18 -7.21 15.08
CA ILE A 63 2.06 -6.80 13.68
C ILE A 63 0.90 -7.60 13.06
N PRO A 64 -0.20 -6.96 12.62
CA PRO A 64 -1.39 -7.69 12.17
C PRO A 64 -1.17 -8.36 10.82
N LEU A 65 -1.82 -9.52 10.63
CA LEU A 65 -1.93 -10.14 9.31
C LEU A 65 -2.86 -9.29 8.44
N PHE A 66 -2.52 -9.16 7.16
CA PHE A 66 -3.39 -8.47 6.21
C PHE A 66 -4.79 -9.11 6.15
N GLU A 67 -4.87 -10.44 6.22
CA GLU A 67 -6.15 -11.15 6.25
C GLU A 67 -7.02 -10.75 7.46
N GLU A 68 -6.43 -10.57 8.64
CA GLU A 68 -7.17 -10.14 9.84
C GLU A 68 -7.77 -8.74 9.63
N VAL A 69 -7.01 -7.84 9.02
CA VAL A 69 -7.49 -6.49 8.69
C VAL A 69 -8.66 -6.55 7.69
N LEU A 70 -8.60 -7.43 6.68
CA LEU A 70 -9.70 -7.61 5.74
C LEU A 70 -10.96 -8.18 6.40
N LYS A 71 -10.81 -9.10 7.36
CA LYS A 71 -11.92 -9.68 8.14
C LYS A 71 -12.59 -8.61 9.00
N GLU A 72 -11.79 -7.86 9.75
CA GLU A 72 -12.29 -6.88 10.72
C GLU A 72 -12.96 -5.69 10.03
N PHE A 73 -12.36 -5.19 8.94
CA PHE A 73 -12.82 -3.98 8.24
C PHE A 73 -13.47 -4.29 6.89
N GLY A 74 -14.33 -5.31 6.86
CA GLY A 74 -14.93 -5.88 5.65
C GLY A 74 -15.76 -4.91 4.77
N SER A 75 -16.18 -3.76 5.29
CA SER A 75 -16.96 -2.74 4.56
C SER A 75 -16.19 -1.45 4.27
N PHE A 76 -14.98 -1.28 4.82
CA PHE A 76 -14.23 -0.03 4.70
C PHE A 76 -13.44 0.01 3.40
N PRO A 77 -13.44 1.10 2.63
CA PRO A 77 -12.51 1.25 1.51
C PRO A 77 -11.05 1.22 1.97
N MET A 78 -10.18 0.60 1.18
CA MET A 78 -8.76 0.46 1.51
C MET A 78 -7.86 0.82 0.33
N GLN A 79 -6.79 1.53 0.64
CA GLN A 79 -5.62 1.63 -0.22
C GLN A 79 -4.60 0.60 0.22
N VAL A 80 -4.14 -0.26 -0.69
CA VAL A 80 -3.14 -1.32 -0.42
C VAL A 80 -1.92 -1.08 -1.29
N ASP A 81 -0.74 -1.04 -0.68
CA ASP A 81 0.56 -0.87 -1.34
C ASP A 81 1.45 -2.07 -1.00
N VAL A 82 1.80 -2.87 -2.01
CA VAL A 82 2.77 -3.97 -1.84
C VAL A 82 4.18 -3.41 -2.05
N LYS A 83 4.88 -3.14 -0.95
CA LYS A 83 6.14 -2.35 -0.97
C LYS A 83 7.30 -3.06 -1.64
N GLU A 84 7.49 -4.34 -1.35
CA GLU A 84 8.57 -5.15 -1.89
C GLU A 84 8.15 -6.62 -2.02
N GLY A 85 8.98 -7.42 -2.68
CA GLY A 85 8.78 -8.87 -2.82
C GLY A 85 8.69 -9.35 -4.27
N ASN A 86 8.51 -10.66 -4.39
CA ASN A 86 8.44 -11.38 -5.66
C ASN A 86 6.98 -11.49 -6.17
N GLU A 87 6.75 -12.29 -7.20
CA GLU A 87 5.41 -12.53 -7.74
C GLU A 87 4.46 -13.23 -6.75
N GLU A 88 4.99 -13.95 -5.76
CA GLU A 88 4.20 -14.70 -4.77
C GLU A 88 3.36 -13.80 -3.87
N ILE A 89 3.96 -12.73 -3.32
CA ILE A 89 3.21 -11.78 -2.47
C ILE A 89 2.10 -11.09 -3.27
N ILE A 90 2.34 -10.79 -4.55
CA ILE A 90 1.32 -10.17 -5.42
C ILE A 90 0.12 -11.11 -5.58
N ILE A 91 0.37 -12.38 -5.86
CA ILE A 91 -0.68 -13.40 -5.99
C ILE A 91 -1.41 -13.60 -4.67
N LYS A 92 -0.70 -13.69 -3.54
CA LYS A 92 -1.29 -13.90 -2.22
C LYS A 92 -2.20 -12.74 -1.81
N VAL A 93 -1.72 -11.50 -1.89
CA VAL A 93 -2.49 -10.32 -1.52
C VAL A 93 -3.70 -10.15 -2.45
N GLY A 94 -3.55 -10.37 -3.76
CA GLY A 94 -4.67 -10.30 -4.70
C GLY A 94 -5.72 -11.40 -4.47
N ASN A 95 -5.29 -12.62 -4.16
CA ASN A 95 -6.19 -13.72 -3.79
C ASN A 95 -6.94 -13.41 -2.49
N LEU A 96 -6.29 -12.80 -1.49
CA LEU A 96 -6.98 -12.35 -0.28
C LEU A 96 -8.05 -11.30 -0.62
N ILE A 97 -7.73 -10.30 -1.44
CA ILE A 97 -8.72 -9.29 -1.86
C ILE A 97 -9.94 -9.95 -2.53
N LYS A 98 -9.72 -10.92 -3.42
CA LYS A 98 -10.80 -11.67 -4.09
C LYS A 98 -11.58 -12.58 -3.15
N GLN A 99 -10.89 -13.28 -2.26
CA GLN A 99 -11.50 -14.16 -1.26
C GLN A 99 -12.48 -13.40 -0.38
N TYR A 100 -12.12 -12.18 0.02
CA TYR A 100 -12.99 -11.30 0.83
C TYR A 100 -13.97 -10.47 -0.01
N LYS A 101 -13.96 -10.61 -1.35
CA LYS A 101 -14.84 -9.89 -2.30
C LYS A 101 -14.70 -8.37 -2.23
N ARG A 102 -13.47 -7.89 -2.09
CA ARG A 102 -13.14 -6.47 -1.82
C ARG A 102 -12.56 -5.74 -3.02
N GLU A 103 -12.65 -6.31 -4.22
CA GLU A 103 -12.10 -5.74 -5.45
C GLU A 103 -12.63 -4.32 -5.71
N HIS A 104 -13.92 -4.10 -5.47
CA HIS A 104 -14.59 -2.80 -5.65
C HIS A 104 -14.33 -1.77 -4.54
N LEU A 105 -13.76 -2.19 -3.40
CA LEU A 105 -13.45 -1.33 -2.25
C LEU A 105 -11.94 -1.19 -2.00
N THR A 106 -11.12 -1.82 -2.83
CA THR A 106 -9.67 -1.84 -2.64
C THR A 106 -8.98 -1.24 -3.85
N VAL A 107 -8.26 -0.16 -3.63
CA VAL A 107 -7.34 0.37 -4.63
C VAL A 107 -5.95 -0.17 -4.32
N TRP A 108 -5.39 -0.94 -5.26
CA TRP A 108 -4.08 -1.56 -5.17
C TRP A 108 -3.01 -0.67 -5.78
N GLY A 109 -1.83 -0.58 -5.19
CA GLY A 109 -0.68 0.07 -5.81
C GLY A 109 0.65 -0.54 -5.45
N SER A 110 1.64 -0.03 -6.17
CA SER A 110 3.02 0.02 -5.75
C SER A 110 3.72 1.17 -6.47
N PHE A 111 4.71 1.77 -5.83
CA PHE A 111 5.64 2.69 -6.47
C PHE A 111 6.39 2.04 -7.66
N LEU A 112 6.53 0.70 -7.66
CA LEU A 112 7.23 -0.06 -8.69
C LEU A 112 6.27 -0.56 -9.77
N SER A 113 6.47 -0.08 -11.02
CA SER A 113 5.64 -0.47 -12.18
C SER A 113 5.58 -1.98 -12.41
N TYR A 114 6.65 -2.71 -12.06
CA TYR A 114 6.70 -4.17 -12.21
C TYR A 114 5.64 -4.87 -11.35
N GLN A 115 5.43 -4.45 -10.10
CA GLN A 115 4.44 -5.04 -9.20
C GLN A 115 3.01 -4.76 -9.69
N ASN A 116 2.73 -3.54 -10.19
CA ASN A 116 1.44 -3.25 -10.81
C ASN A 116 1.20 -4.10 -12.08
N ASN A 117 2.23 -4.34 -12.89
CA ASN A 117 2.12 -5.20 -14.06
C ASN A 117 1.81 -6.65 -13.67
N LEU A 118 2.41 -7.16 -12.59
CA LEU A 118 2.08 -8.48 -12.06
C LEU A 118 0.64 -8.55 -11.56
N CYS A 119 0.15 -7.51 -10.87
CA CYS A 119 -1.25 -7.44 -10.45
C CYS A 119 -2.19 -7.55 -11.66
N VAL A 120 -1.95 -6.75 -12.72
CA VAL A 120 -2.74 -6.82 -13.96
C VAL A 120 -2.64 -8.19 -14.63
N LYS A 121 -1.45 -8.79 -14.67
CA LYS A 121 -1.21 -10.10 -15.26
C LYS A 121 -2.08 -11.19 -14.60
N HIS A 122 -2.23 -11.16 -13.28
CA HIS A 122 -2.94 -12.20 -12.52
C HIS A 122 -4.42 -11.90 -12.26
N PHE A 123 -4.79 -10.63 -12.16
CA PHE A 123 -6.13 -10.20 -11.72
C PHE A 123 -6.84 -9.28 -12.73
N GLY A 124 -6.22 -9.00 -13.88
CA GLY A 124 -6.81 -8.17 -14.92
C GLY A 124 -7.08 -6.75 -14.44
N THR A 125 -8.31 -6.28 -14.67
CA THR A 125 -8.78 -4.94 -14.27
C THR A 125 -9.82 -5.00 -13.15
N GLU A 126 -9.97 -6.15 -12.48
CA GLU A 126 -10.95 -6.32 -11.40
C GLU A 126 -10.59 -5.47 -10.18
N ILE A 127 -9.29 -5.32 -9.89
CA ILE A 127 -8.76 -4.54 -8.78
C ILE A 127 -8.25 -3.19 -9.32
N PRO A 128 -8.85 -2.05 -8.93
CA PRO A 128 -8.39 -0.70 -9.28
C PRO A 128 -6.92 -0.46 -8.92
N LEU A 129 -6.18 0.27 -9.78
CA LEU A 129 -4.75 0.51 -9.59
C LEU A 129 -4.39 1.94 -9.18
N LEU A 130 -3.34 2.07 -8.37
CA LEU A 130 -2.61 3.30 -8.14
C LEU A 130 -1.55 3.51 -9.21
N PHE A 131 -1.22 4.77 -9.45
CA PHE A 131 -0.02 5.13 -10.19
C PHE A 131 1.24 4.58 -9.53
N SER A 132 2.07 3.94 -10.35
CA SER A 132 3.49 3.77 -10.01
C SER A 132 4.23 5.08 -10.19
N PHE A 133 5.40 5.21 -9.57
CA PHE A 133 6.18 6.45 -9.62
C PHE A 133 6.49 6.87 -11.07
N ALA A 134 6.96 5.92 -11.88
CA ALA A 134 7.33 6.18 -13.27
C ALA A 134 6.14 6.67 -14.11
N ARG A 135 4.95 6.09 -13.90
CA ARG A 135 3.73 6.51 -14.62
C ARG A 135 3.19 7.83 -14.11
N GLY A 136 3.30 8.09 -12.81
CA GLY A 136 2.93 9.39 -12.22
C GLY A 136 3.79 10.51 -12.78
N LEU A 137 5.11 10.28 -12.83
CA LEU A 137 6.07 11.21 -13.42
C LEU A 137 5.82 11.43 -14.92
N GLN A 138 5.52 10.37 -15.67
CA GLN A 138 5.17 10.49 -17.09
C GLN A 138 3.92 11.36 -17.30
N SER A 139 2.84 11.10 -16.54
CA SER A 139 1.61 11.89 -16.62
C SER A 139 1.86 13.35 -16.23
N TRP A 140 2.62 13.57 -15.15
CA TRP A 140 3.00 14.90 -14.71
C TRP A 140 3.81 15.64 -15.79
N PHE A 141 4.80 15.00 -16.40
CA PHE A 141 5.59 15.59 -17.48
C PHE A 141 4.73 15.96 -18.70
N LEU A 142 3.86 15.05 -19.15
CA LEU A 142 2.92 15.33 -20.25
C LEU A 142 1.98 16.49 -19.92
N SER A 143 1.60 16.66 -18.66
CA SER A 143 0.78 17.78 -18.21
C SER A 143 1.46 19.14 -18.37
N LEU A 144 2.80 19.20 -18.38
CA LEU A 144 3.53 20.46 -18.60
C LEU A 144 3.26 21.02 -20.00
N PHE A 145 2.98 20.13 -20.96
CA PHE A 145 2.76 20.47 -22.37
C PHE A 145 1.29 20.35 -22.80
N GLY A 146 0.38 20.00 -21.90
CA GLY A 146 -1.04 19.75 -22.23
C GLY A 146 -1.29 18.44 -23.00
N LEU A 147 -0.34 17.49 -22.93
CA LEU A 147 -0.33 16.25 -23.72
C LEU A 147 -0.78 15.02 -22.93
N THR A 148 -1.46 15.21 -21.80
CA THR A 148 -1.94 14.11 -20.93
C THR A 148 -2.89 13.15 -21.64
N HIS A 149 -3.56 13.59 -22.71
CA HIS A 149 -4.45 12.80 -23.54
C HIS A 149 -3.74 11.78 -24.44
N TRP A 150 -2.40 11.87 -24.59
CA TRP A 150 -1.60 10.86 -25.31
C TRP A 150 -1.27 9.64 -24.47
N MET A 151 -1.45 9.72 -23.15
CA MET A 151 -1.21 8.63 -22.24
C MET A 151 -2.47 7.77 -22.11
N GLU A 152 -2.32 6.47 -22.35
CA GLU A 152 -3.35 5.49 -21.99
C GLU A 152 -3.26 5.20 -20.50
N TYR A 153 -4.31 5.56 -19.75
CA TYR A 153 -4.41 5.33 -18.32
C TYR A 153 -5.13 4.01 -18.04
N ARG A 154 -4.51 3.22 -17.17
CA ARG A 154 -5.11 2.01 -16.59
C ARG A 154 -5.29 2.13 -15.08
N GLU A 155 -4.76 3.21 -14.52
CA GLU A 155 -4.81 3.57 -13.12
C GLU A 155 -6.15 4.22 -12.79
N SER A 156 -6.63 4.01 -11.57
CA SER A 156 -7.88 4.59 -11.05
C SER A 156 -7.63 5.69 -10.03
N ALA A 157 -6.45 5.73 -9.40
CA ALA A 157 -6.10 6.81 -8.49
C ALA A 157 -4.61 7.17 -8.49
N LEU A 158 -4.31 8.46 -8.37
CA LEU A 158 -2.98 9.00 -8.15
C LEU A 158 -2.86 9.42 -6.68
N ILE A 159 -1.75 9.05 -6.03
CA ILE A 159 -1.34 9.63 -4.76
C ILE A 159 -0.21 10.61 -5.03
N ALA A 160 -0.42 11.87 -4.65
CA ALA A 160 0.55 12.94 -4.83
C ALA A 160 0.96 13.51 -3.47
N PRO A 161 2.27 13.70 -3.20
CA PRO A 161 2.70 14.40 -2.01
C PRO A 161 2.26 15.87 -2.05
N ASP A 162 1.97 16.45 -0.88
CA ASP A 162 1.65 17.88 -0.71
C ASP A 162 2.88 18.79 -0.93
N LEU A 163 3.34 18.82 -2.17
CA LEU A 163 4.43 19.66 -2.63
C LEU A 163 3.86 20.67 -3.62
N TRP A 164 3.76 21.93 -3.21
CA TRP A 164 3.11 23.00 -3.97
C TRP A 164 3.52 23.09 -5.45
N TRP A 165 4.77 22.78 -5.78
CA TRP A 165 5.29 22.81 -7.17
C TRP A 165 4.85 21.61 -8.02
N LEU A 166 4.44 20.51 -7.39
CA LEU A 166 3.86 19.32 -8.02
C LEU A 166 2.35 19.49 -8.24
N LEU A 167 1.66 20.18 -7.31
CA LEU A 167 0.21 20.34 -7.30
C LEU A 167 -0.26 21.31 -8.39
N ARG A 168 -0.56 20.79 -9.58
CA ARG A 168 -1.03 21.56 -10.73
C ARG A 168 -2.52 21.34 -10.97
N PRO A 169 -3.40 22.34 -10.78
CA PRO A 169 -4.85 22.18 -10.96
C PRO A 169 -5.24 21.68 -12.35
N SER A 170 -4.53 22.10 -13.40
CA SER A 170 -4.79 21.64 -14.77
C SER A 170 -4.46 20.16 -15.00
N TRP A 171 -3.43 19.66 -14.32
CA TRP A 171 -3.08 18.23 -14.37
C TRP A 171 -4.15 17.41 -13.66
N PHE A 172 -4.56 17.82 -12.46
CA PHE A 172 -5.62 17.14 -11.70
C PHE A 172 -6.96 17.18 -12.42
N ALA A 173 -7.31 18.31 -13.05
CA ALA A 173 -8.50 18.39 -13.89
C ALA A 173 -8.45 17.40 -15.07
N ALA A 174 -7.28 17.22 -15.69
CA ALA A 174 -7.11 16.24 -16.77
C ALA A 174 -7.25 14.80 -16.27
N LEU A 175 -6.67 14.47 -15.10
CA LEU A 175 -6.81 13.16 -14.47
C LEU A 175 -8.27 12.87 -14.08
N ASN A 176 -8.93 13.82 -13.40
CA ASN A 176 -10.33 13.68 -13.01
C ASN A 176 -11.24 13.49 -14.23
N LYS A 177 -10.97 14.20 -15.35
CA LYS A 177 -11.70 14.01 -16.61
C LYS A 177 -11.50 12.60 -17.21
N ALA A 178 -10.36 11.98 -16.95
CA ALA A 178 -10.07 10.59 -17.31
C ALA A 178 -10.63 9.57 -16.30
N GLY A 179 -11.39 10.01 -15.28
CA GLY A 179 -11.96 9.14 -14.25
C GLY A 179 -10.97 8.73 -13.16
N ILE A 180 -9.81 9.40 -13.08
CA ILE A 180 -8.76 9.10 -12.12
C ILE A 180 -8.94 10.00 -10.90
N SER A 181 -9.03 9.39 -9.72
CA SER A 181 -9.09 10.13 -8.45
C SER A 181 -7.69 10.62 -8.05
N VAL A 182 -7.58 11.84 -7.54
CA VAL A 182 -6.32 12.37 -6.99
C VAL A 182 -6.44 12.45 -5.47
N ILE A 183 -5.53 11.78 -4.79
CA ILE A 183 -5.41 11.77 -3.33
C ILE A 183 -4.14 12.52 -2.98
N ILE A 184 -4.25 13.56 -2.16
CA ILE A 184 -3.10 14.34 -1.68
C ILE A 184 -2.74 13.80 -0.30
N TRP A 185 -1.44 13.56 -0.07
CA TRP A 185 -0.88 13.09 1.19
C TRP A 185 0.26 13.99 1.65
#